data_AF-A0A8J3S7B7-F1
#
_entry.id   AF-A0A8J3S7B7-F1
#
_cell.length_a   1.000
_cell.length_b   1.000
_cell.length_c   1.000
_cell.angle_alpha   90.00
_cell.angle_beta   90.00
_cell.angle_gamma   90.00
#
_symmetry.space_group_name_H-M   'P 1'
#
loop_
_entity.id
_entity.type
_entity.pdbx_description
1 polymer ?
#
loop_
_entity_poly.entity_id
_entity_poly.type
_entity_poly.pdbx_seq_one_letter_code
_entity_poly.pdbx_strand_id
1 'polypeptide(L)'
;MRDSAGRAGQANKSYDELLGAPNLSDEERKYLRAEATLGHAAALLVLRGEKELAGILLEVKSATIEWDDQAREEDLWLEVAPEHQSLFTEEKLTRIRETCQEVSRRRDYGIAWVGLRETLPSVGPQWRDHVRQYISGKQQSNQGRLVRVEEPRFVEDHLAFTNEGELIVYRALKKIQEKDFPRDDTIGIFPLAGGRVLGRTWEPDVLVTYRNRAGVLEIDGPHHTGRRALDTSREHLLRDVGIAFVDRITVEAISNPVELNGSLHRFIKRLGDTK
;
A
#
# COMPACT_ATOMS: atom_id res chain seq x y z
N MET A 1 23.09 -11.63 -11.44
CA MET A 1 23.70 -11.45 -10.10
C MET A 1 24.29 -10.04 -9.96
N ARG A 2 23.48 -9.03 -10.24
CA ARG A 2 23.66 -7.60 -9.97
C ARG A 2 22.23 -7.08 -9.85
N ASP A 3 21.85 -6.48 -8.72
CA ASP A 3 20.67 -5.62 -8.50
C ASP A 3 20.12 -5.60 -7.06
N SER A 4 20.77 -6.26 -6.11
CA SER A 4 20.42 -6.16 -4.68
C SER A 4 21.24 -5.10 -3.91
N ALA A 5 22.21 -4.42 -4.54
CA ALA A 5 23.05 -3.41 -3.90
C ALA A 5 22.53 -1.96 -4.04
N GLY A 6 21.50 -1.72 -4.87
CA GLY A 6 21.04 -0.36 -5.20
C GLY A 6 20.10 0.28 -4.17
N ARG A 7 19.29 -0.51 -3.45
CA ARG A 7 18.23 0.04 -2.56
C ARG A 7 18.72 0.38 -1.15
N ALA A 8 19.73 -0.30 -0.62
CA ALA A 8 20.28 0.00 0.72
C ALA A 8 21.09 1.31 0.76
N GLY A 9 21.59 1.78 -0.39
CA GLY A 9 22.39 3.02 -0.50
C GLY A 9 21.60 4.31 -0.72
N GLN A 10 20.27 4.23 -0.89
CA GLN A 10 19.40 5.40 -1.07
C GLN A 10 18.84 5.95 0.24
N ALA A 11 18.70 5.13 1.28
CA ALA A 11 18.02 5.50 2.54
C ALA A 11 18.70 6.63 3.35
N ASN A 12 19.96 6.95 3.05
CA ASN A 12 20.72 8.03 3.70
C ASN A 12 21.06 9.21 2.77
N LYS A 13 20.57 9.20 1.52
CA LYS A 13 20.83 10.30 0.60
C LYS A 13 19.80 11.40 0.80
N SER A 14 20.27 12.63 0.94
CA SER A 14 19.45 13.82 0.89
C SER A 14 18.81 13.99 -0.49
N TYR A 15 17.69 14.71 -0.57
CA TYR A 15 17.10 15.05 -1.87
C TYR A 15 18.05 15.83 -2.78
N ASP A 16 18.94 16.65 -2.22
CA ASP A 16 19.95 17.39 -2.98
C ASP A 16 20.95 16.42 -3.66
N GLU A 17 21.38 15.35 -2.96
CA GLU A 17 22.23 14.30 -3.54
C GLU A 17 21.51 13.45 -4.58
N LEU A 18 20.21 13.21 -4.39
CA LEU A 18 19.40 12.47 -5.35
C LEU A 18 19.22 13.30 -6.64
N LEU A 19 18.87 14.59 -6.52
CA LEU A 19 18.68 15.50 -7.66
C LEU A 19 19.96 15.80 -8.45
N GLY A 20 21.12 15.69 -7.79
CA GLY A 20 22.44 15.81 -8.41
C GLY A 20 22.90 14.58 -9.20
N ALA A 21 22.11 13.49 -9.24
CA ALA A 21 22.49 12.28 -9.97
C ALA A 21 22.50 12.53 -11.50
N PRO A 22 23.56 12.08 -12.23
CA PRO A 22 23.79 12.45 -13.63
C PRO A 22 22.84 11.80 -14.64
N ASN A 23 22.07 10.78 -14.23
CA ASN A 23 21.25 9.95 -15.14
C ASN A 23 19.75 9.95 -14.78
N LEU A 24 19.24 11.04 -14.18
CA LEU A 24 17.80 11.16 -13.95
C LEU A 24 17.08 11.53 -15.24
N SER A 25 16.02 10.79 -15.56
CA SER A 25 15.02 11.25 -16.53
C SER A 25 14.34 12.53 -16.04
N ASP A 26 13.73 13.29 -16.96
CA ASP A 26 13.00 14.51 -16.61
C ASP A 26 11.81 14.22 -15.67
N GLU A 27 11.13 13.09 -15.86
CA GLU A 27 10.04 12.64 -14.98
C GLU A 27 10.55 12.31 -13.58
N GLU A 28 11.64 11.56 -13.44
CA GLU A 28 12.25 11.28 -12.13
C GLU A 28 12.73 12.55 -11.44
N ARG A 29 13.29 13.51 -12.20
CA ARG A 29 13.71 14.80 -11.66
C ARG A 29 12.52 15.61 -11.14
N LYS A 30 11.41 15.65 -11.88
CA LYS A 30 10.16 16.32 -11.46
C LYS A 30 9.58 15.67 -10.22
N TYR A 31 9.50 14.34 -10.19
CA TYR A 31 9.05 13.58 -9.03
C TYR A 31 9.89 13.88 -7.78
N LEU A 32 11.23 13.80 -7.91
CA LEU A 32 12.13 14.08 -6.79
C LEU A 32 12.02 15.52 -6.30
N ARG A 33 11.84 16.51 -7.19
CA ARG A 33 11.61 17.91 -6.80
C ARG A 33 10.29 18.10 -6.06
N ALA A 34 9.23 17.44 -6.50
CA ALA A 34 7.92 17.49 -5.85
C ALA A 34 8.01 16.92 -4.42
N GLU A 35 8.56 15.72 -4.28
CA GLU A 35 8.77 15.04 -3.00
C GLU A 35 9.72 15.84 -2.07
N ALA A 36 10.82 16.37 -2.62
CA ALA A 36 11.74 17.22 -1.87
C ALA A 36 11.06 18.47 -1.32
N THR A 37 10.18 19.09 -2.12
CA THR A 37 9.44 20.29 -1.73
C THR A 37 8.48 19.96 -0.58
N LEU A 38 7.71 18.87 -0.70
CA LEU A 38 6.82 18.42 0.36
C LEU A 38 7.56 18.06 1.65
N GLY A 39 8.62 17.25 1.55
CA GLY A 39 9.39 16.80 2.71
C GLY A 39 10.02 17.97 3.48
N HIS A 40 10.62 18.93 2.78
CA HIS A 40 11.18 20.13 3.40
C HIS A 40 10.09 21.06 3.95
N ALA A 41 8.96 21.21 3.26
CA ALA A 41 7.83 22.04 3.74
C ALA A 41 7.23 21.47 5.03
N ALA A 42 6.98 20.16 5.07
CA ALA A 42 6.48 19.47 6.26
C ALA A 42 7.46 19.61 7.44
N ALA A 43 8.75 19.38 7.21
CA ALA A 43 9.77 19.57 8.25
C ALA A 43 9.83 21.02 8.75
N LEU A 44 9.74 22.00 7.86
CA LEU A 44 9.73 23.42 8.21
C LEU A 44 8.50 23.81 9.03
N LEU A 45 7.32 23.31 8.69
CA LEU A 45 6.08 23.50 9.45
C LEU A 45 6.20 22.93 10.87
N VAL A 46 6.76 21.72 11.02
CA VAL A 46 7.02 21.12 12.34
C VAL A 46 7.95 22.00 13.17
N LEU A 47 9.04 22.51 12.58
CA LEU A 47 9.99 23.40 13.27
C LEU A 47 9.37 24.75 13.65
N ARG A 48 8.34 25.20 12.92
CA ARG A 48 7.53 26.40 13.24
C ARG A 48 6.46 26.16 14.30
N GLY A 49 6.28 24.91 14.74
CA GLY A 49 5.18 24.53 15.64
C GLY A 49 3.84 24.35 14.95
N GLU A 50 3.78 24.47 13.62
CA GLU A 50 2.57 24.33 12.78
C GLU A 50 2.28 22.83 12.49
N LYS A 51 2.22 22.01 13.55
CA LYS A 51 2.10 20.53 13.46
C LYS A 51 0.83 20.07 12.75
N GLU A 52 -0.26 20.84 12.86
CA GLU A 52 -1.51 20.53 12.17
C GLU A 52 -1.34 20.58 10.65
N LEU A 53 -0.69 21.61 10.11
CA LEU A 53 -0.45 21.73 8.68
C LEU A 53 0.54 20.69 8.17
N ALA A 54 1.55 20.36 8.97
CA ALA A 54 2.45 19.24 8.68
C ALA A 54 1.69 17.90 8.62
N GLY A 55 0.72 17.70 9.51
CA GLY A 55 -0.16 16.52 9.50
C GLY A 55 -1.04 16.47 8.25
N ILE A 56 -1.58 17.62 7.81
CA ILE A 56 -2.37 17.72 6.58
C ILE A 56 -1.53 17.36 5.34
N LEU A 57 -0.25 17.75 5.31
CA LEU A 57 0.65 17.36 4.21
C LEU A 57 0.88 15.84 4.12
N LEU A 58 0.70 15.08 5.20
CA LEU A 58 0.79 13.61 5.17
C LEU A 58 -0.42 12.97 4.48
N GLU A 59 -1.52 13.71 4.30
CA GLU A 59 -2.71 13.24 3.59
C GLU A 59 -2.63 13.46 2.06
N VAL A 60 -1.56 14.12 1.59
CA VAL A 60 -1.22 14.21 0.17
C VAL A 60 -0.78 12.83 -0.32
N LYS A 61 -1.48 12.31 -1.33
CA LYS A 61 -1.22 10.99 -1.93
C LYS A 61 -0.03 11.03 -2.87
N SER A 62 0.00 12.05 -3.71
CA SER A 62 1.06 12.26 -4.69
C SER A 62 1.26 13.76 -4.89
N ALA A 63 2.46 14.13 -5.36
CA ALA A 63 2.75 15.47 -5.81
C ALA A 63 3.40 15.44 -7.18
N THR A 64 2.90 16.25 -8.10
CA THR A 64 3.37 16.30 -9.49
C THR A 64 3.75 17.73 -9.86
N ILE A 65 4.80 17.86 -10.68
CA ILE A 65 5.18 19.14 -11.27
C ILE A 65 4.71 19.18 -12.71
N GLU A 66 3.84 20.13 -13.01
CA GLU A 66 3.30 20.37 -14.35
C GLU A 66 3.77 21.73 -14.85
N TRP A 67 3.95 21.85 -16.17
CA TRP A 67 4.32 23.12 -16.79
C TRP A 67 3.04 23.88 -17.14
N ASP A 68 2.91 25.11 -16.64
CA ASP A 68 1.85 26.03 -17.06
C ASP A 68 2.33 26.84 -18.28
N ASP A 69 1.77 26.55 -19.45
CA ASP A 69 2.07 27.26 -20.68
C ASP A 69 1.66 28.75 -20.65
N GLN A 70 0.63 29.11 -19.87
CA GLN A 70 0.14 30.48 -19.79
C GLN A 70 1.05 31.35 -18.94
N ALA A 71 1.38 30.87 -17.75
CA ALA A 71 2.27 31.57 -16.82
C ALA A 71 3.76 31.35 -17.14
N ARG A 72 4.08 30.35 -17.98
CA ARG A 72 5.45 29.93 -18.36
C ARG A 72 6.29 29.56 -17.15
N GLU A 73 5.68 28.82 -16.24
CA GLU A 73 6.28 28.39 -14.98
C GLU A 73 5.91 26.95 -14.61
N GLU A 74 6.55 26.40 -13.59
CA GLU A 74 6.27 25.06 -13.09
C GLU A 74 5.41 25.12 -11.82
N ASP A 75 4.32 24.35 -11.85
CA ASP A 75 3.30 24.27 -10.83
C ASP A 75 3.38 22.94 -10.10
N LEU A 76 3.33 22.99 -8.78
CA LEU A 76 3.24 21.81 -7.94
C LEU A 76 1.77 21.50 -7.63
N TRP A 77 1.27 20.38 -8.16
CA TRP A 77 -0.06 19.87 -7.81
C TRP A 77 0.03 18.86 -6.68
N LEU A 78 -0.70 19.12 -5.60
CA LEU A 78 -0.92 18.19 -4.51
C LEU A 78 -2.18 17.40 -4.80
N GLU A 79 -2.08 16.07 -4.93
CA GLU A 79 -3.23 15.21 -5.15
C GLU A 79 -3.66 14.57 -3.84
N VAL A 80 -4.96 14.68 -3.54
CA VAL A 80 -5.55 14.16 -2.30
C VAL A 80 -6.74 13.27 -2.60
N ALA A 81 -6.98 12.29 -1.72
CA ALA A 81 -8.21 11.52 -1.76
C ALA A 81 -9.42 12.46 -1.52
N PRO A 82 -10.56 12.27 -2.20
CA PRO A 82 -11.74 13.14 -2.05
C PRO A 82 -12.19 13.34 -0.59
N GLU A 83 -12.11 12.29 0.24
CA GLU A 83 -12.44 12.34 1.67
C GLU A 83 -11.54 13.30 2.48
N HIS A 84 -10.33 13.58 2.01
CA HIS A 84 -9.36 14.45 2.70
C HIS A 84 -9.40 15.90 2.22
N GLN A 85 -10.12 16.21 1.14
CA GLN A 85 -10.20 17.56 0.58
C GLN A 85 -10.67 18.60 1.62
N SER A 86 -11.61 18.20 2.49
CA SER A 86 -12.14 19.07 3.55
C SER A 86 -11.11 19.50 4.60
N LEU A 87 -9.97 18.80 4.70
CA LEU A 87 -8.86 19.18 5.58
C LEU A 87 -8.10 20.41 5.06
N PHE A 88 -8.14 20.65 3.74
CA PHE A 88 -7.43 21.74 3.07
C PHE A 88 -8.34 22.96 2.87
N THR A 89 -8.82 23.53 3.98
CA THR A 89 -9.50 24.84 3.94
C THR A 89 -8.61 25.89 3.27
N GLU A 90 -9.19 26.90 2.61
CA GLU A 90 -8.43 27.95 1.91
C GLU A 90 -7.32 28.60 2.76
N GLU A 91 -7.58 28.85 4.04
CA GLU A 91 -6.58 29.38 4.98
C GLU A 91 -5.37 28.45 5.11
N LYS A 92 -5.62 27.17 5.43
CA LYS A 92 -4.57 26.15 5.58
C LYS A 92 -3.83 25.88 4.27
N LEU A 93 -4.57 25.81 3.16
CA LEU A 93 -3.99 25.63 1.83
C LEU A 93 -3.09 26.82 1.47
N THR A 94 -3.53 28.05 1.70
CA THR A 94 -2.71 29.24 1.47
C THR A 94 -1.40 29.16 2.26
N ARG A 95 -1.46 28.77 3.53
CA ARG A 95 -0.27 28.63 4.37
C ARG A 95 0.69 27.53 3.90
N ILE A 96 0.14 26.42 3.42
CA ILE A 96 0.90 25.33 2.80
C ILE A 96 1.57 25.83 1.51
N ARG A 97 0.83 26.53 0.62
CA ARG A 97 1.35 27.10 -0.62
C ARG A 97 2.55 28.00 -0.36
N GLU A 98 2.40 28.97 0.56
CA GLU A 98 3.48 29.88 0.95
C GLU A 98 4.73 29.14 1.42
N THR A 99 4.54 28.08 2.22
CA THR A 99 5.66 27.31 2.78
C THR A 99 6.37 26.50 1.71
N CYS A 100 5.64 25.85 0.81
CA CYS A 100 6.21 25.15 -0.35
C CYS A 100 6.95 26.11 -1.30
N GLN A 101 6.39 27.28 -1.59
CA GLN A 101 7.03 28.32 -2.40
C GLN A 101 8.28 28.89 -1.72
N GLU A 102 8.27 29.06 -0.39
CA GLU A 102 9.46 29.46 0.38
C GLU A 102 10.58 28.42 0.26
N VAL A 103 10.25 27.14 0.45
CA VAL A 103 11.20 26.03 0.28
C VAL A 103 11.75 26.01 -1.14
N SER A 104 10.88 26.07 -2.14
CA SER A 104 11.24 26.06 -3.55
C SER A 104 12.23 27.17 -3.90
N ARG A 105 11.96 28.42 -3.46
CA ARG A 105 12.87 29.55 -3.67
C ARG A 105 14.22 29.38 -2.99
N ARG A 106 14.26 28.83 -1.78
CA ARG A 106 15.51 28.66 -1.02
C ARG A 106 16.37 27.51 -1.53
N ARG A 107 15.76 26.51 -2.15
CA ARG A 107 16.42 25.30 -2.66
C ARG A 107 16.58 25.30 -4.17
N ASP A 108 16.14 26.37 -4.84
CA ASP A 108 16.12 26.49 -6.30
C ASP A 108 15.36 25.33 -6.98
N TYR A 109 14.24 24.92 -6.40
CA TYR A 109 13.39 23.87 -6.96
C TYR A 109 12.46 24.39 -8.04
N GLY A 110 12.53 25.65 -8.47
CA GLY A 110 11.82 26.15 -9.67
C GLY A 110 10.28 26.11 -9.66
N ILE A 111 9.64 25.77 -8.53
CA ILE A 111 8.18 25.75 -8.40
C ILE A 111 7.68 27.16 -8.08
N ALA A 112 6.78 27.67 -8.90
CA ALA A 112 6.22 29.02 -8.79
C ALA A 112 4.84 29.02 -8.12
N TRP A 113 4.00 28.02 -8.39
CA TRP A 113 2.67 27.90 -7.82
C TRP A 113 2.41 26.52 -7.22
N VAL A 114 1.46 26.46 -6.29
CA VAL A 114 1.08 25.22 -5.59
C VAL A 114 -0.44 25.06 -5.59
N GLY A 115 -0.92 23.96 -6.13
CA GLY A 115 -2.33 23.63 -6.28
C GLY A 115 -2.76 22.43 -5.46
N LEU A 116 -4.06 22.29 -5.28
CA LEU A 116 -4.69 21.11 -4.71
C LEU A 116 -5.70 20.58 -5.72
N ARG A 117 -5.67 19.27 -5.97
CA ARG A 117 -6.68 18.58 -6.77
C ARG A 117 -7.00 17.21 -6.20
N GLU A 118 -8.15 16.68 -6.58
CA GLU A 118 -8.52 15.32 -6.22
C GLU A 118 -7.75 14.31 -7.07
N THR A 119 -7.32 13.21 -6.45
CA THR A 119 -6.81 12.05 -7.19
C THR A 119 -7.94 11.47 -8.03
N LEU A 120 -7.75 11.42 -9.34
CA LEU A 120 -8.73 10.83 -10.24
C LEU A 120 -8.67 9.30 -10.18
N PRO A 121 -9.81 8.61 -10.02
CA PRO A 121 -9.82 7.16 -10.06
C PRO A 121 -9.54 6.64 -11.46
N SER A 122 -8.83 5.52 -11.56
CA SER A 122 -8.74 4.78 -12.81
C SER A 122 -10.09 4.10 -13.10
N VAL A 123 -10.64 4.38 -14.28
CA VAL A 123 -11.96 3.90 -14.71
C VAL A 123 -11.85 3.07 -15.99
N GLY A 124 -12.33 1.82 -15.93
CA GLY A 124 -12.40 0.94 -17.09
C GLY A 124 -13.60 1.21 -18.02
N PRO A 125 -13.69 0.58 -19.20
CA PRO A 125 -14.76 0.78 -20.17
C PRO A 125 -16.20 0.58 -19.64
N GLN A 126 -16.35 -0.22 -18.57
CA GLN A 126 -17.63 -0.54 -17.93
C GLN A 126 -17.97 0.37 -16.73
N TRP A 127 -17.30 1.52 -16.58
CA TRP A 127 -17.45 2.40 -15.43
C TRP A 127 -18.90 2.78 -15.11
N ARG A 128 -19.77 2.93 -16.12
CA ARG A 128 -21.18 3.29 -15.92
C ARG A 128 -21.94 2.25 -15.08
N ASP A 129 -21.68 0.97 -15.31
CA ASP A 129 -22.34 -0.10 -14.57
C ASP A 129 -21.79 -0.21 -13.15
N HIS A 130 -20.49 0.04 -12.96
CA HIS A 130 -19.87 0.07 -11.63
C HIS A 130 -20.37 1.23 -10.78
N VAL A 131 -20.45 2.44 -11.34
CA VAL A 131 -21.02 3.59 -10.64
C VAL A 131 -22.47 3.33 -10.26
N ARG A 132 -23.28 2.75 -11.16
CA ARG A 132 -24.66 2.32 -10.84
C ARG A 132 -24.72 1.27 -9.73
N GLN A 133 -23.82 0.28 -9.74
CA GLN A 133 -23.73 -0.73 -8.68
C GLN A 133 -23.35 -0.11 -7.32
N TYR A 134 -22.41 0.82 -7.32
CA TYR A 134 -21.96 1.53 -6.12
C TYR A 134 -23.07 2.41 -5.54
N ILE A 135 -23.78 3.17 -6.37
CA ILE A 135 -24.94 4.00 -5.98
C ILE A 135 -26.09 3.13 -5.46
N SER A 136 -26.30 1.95 -6.04
CA SER A 136 -27.36 1.01 -5.61
C SER A 136 -27.04 0.21 -4.33
N GLY A 137 -25.89 0.48 -3.69
CA GLY A 137 -25.54 -0.11 -2.38
C GLY A 137 -25.08 -1.58 -2.44
N LYS A 138 -24.83 -2.13 -3.63
CA LYS A 138 -24.21 -3.46 -3.77
C LYS A 138 -22.69 -3.33 -3.60
N GLN A 139 -22.20 -3.43 -2.37
CA GLN A 139 -20.76 -3.50 -2.10
C GLN A 139 -20.15 -4.71 -2.84
N GLN A 140 -19.26 -4.43 -3.77
CA GLN A 140 -18.40 -5.44 -4.38
C GLN A 140 -17.29 -5.82 -3.38
N SER A 141 -16.97 -7.11 -3.28
CA SER A 141 -15.79 -7.59 -2.57
C SER A 141 -14.51 -7.15 -3.30
N ASN A 142 -13.34 -7.21 -2.66
CA ASN A 142 -12.05 -6.82 -3.26
C ASN A 142 -11.72 -7.56 -4.57
N GLN A 143 -12.29 -8.75 -4.78
CA GLN A 143 -12.20 -9.52 -6.03
C GLN A 143 -13.05 -8.94 -7.18
N GLY A 144 -13.96 -8.00 -6.90
CA GLY A 144 -14.80 -7.30 -7.88
C GLY A 144 -14.46 -5.82 -8.09
N ARG A 145 -13.51 -5.26 -7.33
CA ARG A 145 -13.17 -3.83 -7.37
C ARG A 145 -12.33 -3.50 -8.61
N LEU A 146 -13.03 -3.24 -9.72
CA LEU A 146 -12.47 -2.84 -11.01
C LEU A 146 -12.19 -1.32 -11.13
N VAL A 147 -12.71 -0.51 -10.22
CA VAL A 147 -12.37 0.91 -10.10
C VAL A 147 -11.37 1.04 -8.94
N ARG A 148 -10.11 1.31 -9.29
CA ARG A 148 -9.01 1.51 -8.32
C ARG A 148 -8.47 2.93 -8.48
N VAL A 149 -8.22 3.58 -7.34
CA VAL A 149 -7.71 4.94 -7.31
C VAL A 149 -6.23 4.99 -7.69
N GLU A 150 -5.48 3.90 -7.48
CA GLU A 150 -4.07 3.74 -7.86
C GLU A 150 -3.82 2.31 -8.38
N GLU A 151 -2.78 2.15 -9.21
CA GLU A 151 -2.23 0.82 -9.50
C GLU A 151 -1.61 0.25 -8.21
N PRO A 152 -1.92 -0.99 -7.80
CA PRO A 152 -1.37 -1.52 -6.57
C PRO A 152 0.16 -1.62 -6.69
N ARG A 153 0.87 -1.05 -5.71
CA ARG A 153 2.34 -1.09 -5.67
C ARG A 153 2.91 -2.52 -5.63
N PHE A 154 2.13 -3.46 -5.07
CA PHE A 154 2.51 -4.85 -4.91
C PHE A 154 1.57 -5.72 -5.74
N VAL A 155 2.03 -6.14 -6.92
CA VAL A 155 1.28 -7.00 -7.85
C VAL A 155 2.19 -8.12 -8.36
N GLU A 156 1.67 -9.34 -8.36
CA GLU A 156 2.28 -10.50 -9.01
C GLU A 156 1.20 -11.49 -9.45
N ASP A 157 1.37 -12.15 -10.61
CA ASP A 157 0.41 -13.11 -11.17
C ASP A 157 -1.03 -12.56 -11.29
N HIS A 158 -1.15 -11.25 -11.56
CA HIS A 158 -2.41 -10.49 -11.59
C HIS A 158 -3.16 -10.41 -10.25
N LEU A 159 -2.50 -10.77 -9.15
CA LEU A 159 -2.99 -10.64 -7.79
C LEU A 159 -2.39 -9.38 -7.16
N ALA A 160 -3.21 -8.65 -6.39
CA ALA A 160 -2.80 -7.44 -5.69
C ALA A 160 -2.63 -7.72 -4.19
N PHE A 161 -1.67 -7.05 -3.57
CA PHE A 161 -1.35 -7.17 -2.14
C PHE A 161 -1.35 -5.79 -1.49
N THR A 162 -1.68 -5.72 -0.20
CA THR A 162 -1.73 -4.45 0.54
C THR A 162 -0.35 -3.97 0.97
N ASN A 163 0.59 -4.90 1.18
CA ASN A 163 1.93 -4.62 1.68
C ASN A 163 2.98 -5.60 1.14
N GLU A 164 4.26 -5.27 1.34
CA GLU A 164 5.37 -6.10 0.86
C GLU A 164 5.46 -7.47 1.57
N GLY A 165 5.05 -7.54 2.85
CA GLY A 165 5.04 -8.78 3.62
C GLY A 165 4.10 -9.84 3.02
N GLU A 166 2.89 -9.43 2.64
CA GLU A 166 1.93 -10.26 1.90
C GLU A 166 2.53 -10.81 0.60
N LEU A 167 3.17 -9.94 -0.19
CA LEU A 167 3.82 -10.34 -1.43
C LEU A 167 4.98 -11.33 -1.18
N ILE A 168 5.75 -11.15 -0.11
CA ILE A 168 6.84 -12.07 0.27
C ILE A 168 6.28 -13.44 0.67
N VAL A 169 5.22 -13.49 1.48
CA VAL A 169 4.56 -14.74 1.88
C VAL A 169 3.99 -15.47 0.67
N TYR A 170 3.32 -14.73 -0.23
CA TYR A 170 2.81 -15.27 -1.48
C TYR A 170 3.91 -15.93 -2.32
N ARG A 171 5.02 -15.22 -2.55
CA ARG A 171 6.18 -15.75 -3.30
C ARG A 171 6.77 -17.00 -2.66
N ALA A 172 6.83 -17.04 -1.33
CA ALA A 172 7.33 -18.21 -0.61
C ALA A 172 6.39 -19.40 -0.75
N LEU A 173 5.07 -19.22 -0.60
CA LEU A 173 4.08 -20.28 -0.83
C LEU A 173 4.10 -20.80 -2.27
N LYS A 174 4.15 -19.90 -3.26
CA LYS A 174 4.29 -20.25 -4.68
C LYS A 174 5.55 -21.09 -4.92
N LYS A 175 6.69 -20.68 -4.35
CA LYS A 175 7.94 -21.45 -4.45
C LYS A 175 7.82 -22.84 -3.83
N ILE A 176 7.15 -22.98 -2.68
CA ILE A 176 6.91 -24.28 -2.05
C ILE A 176 6.04 -25.15 -2.96
N GLN A 177 4.94 -24.60 -3.49
CA GLN A 177 4.06 -25.29 -4.44
C GLN A 177 4.83 -25.76 -5.69
N GLU A 178 5.72 -24.94 -6.24
CA GLU A 178 6.46 -25.27 -7.46
C GLU A 178 7.62 -26.27 -7.23
N LYS A 179 8.24 -26.28 -6.05
CA LYS A 179 9.48 -27.03 -5.78
C LYS A 179 9.31 -28.26 -4.91
N ASP A 180 8.43 -28.18 -3.92
CA ASP A 180 8.38 -29.17 -2.84
C ASP A 180 7.19 -30.14 -3.02
N PHE A 181 6.19 -29.76 -3.84
CA PHE A 181 5.02 -30.60 -4.10
C PHE A 181 5.24 -31.58 -5.27
N PRO A 182 4.72 -32.82 -5.16
CA PRO A 182 4.58 -33.73 -6.29
C PRO A 182 3.73 -33.14 -7.42
N ARG A 183 3.86 -33.68 -8.64
CA ARG A 183 3.13 -33.19 -9.83
C ARG A 183 1.60 -33.31 -9.73
N ASP A 184 1.13 -34.22 -8.90
CA ASP A 184 -0.28 -34.56 -8.69
C ASP A 184 -0.86 -33.98 -7.39
N ASP A 185 -0.11 -33.14 -6.67
CA ASP A 185 -0.55 -32.49 -5.44
C ASP A 185 -0.36 -30.96 -5.55
N THR A 186 -1.22 -30.18 -4.89
CA THR A 186 -1.14 -28.71 -4.94
C THR A 186 -1.89 -28.05 -3.79
N ILE A 187 -1.56 -26.78 -3.57
CA ILE A 187 -2.31 -25.88 -2.69
C ILE A 187 -3.00 -24.79 -3.52
N GLY A 188 -4.18 -24.35 -3.12
CA GLY A 188 -4.76 -23.09 -3.60
C GLY A 188 -4.25 -21.93 -2.76
N ILE A 189 -3.86 -20.82 -3.39
CA ILE A 189 -3.38 -19.61 -2.70
C ILE A 189 -4.27 -18.44 -3.12
N PHE A 190 -5.02 -17.87 -2.18
CA PHE A 190 -6.01 -16.81 -2.42
C PHE A 190 -5.70 -15.60 -1.53
N PRO A 191 -4.91 -14.64 -2.02
CA PRO A 191 -4.65 -13.39 -1.30
C PRO A 191 -5.92 -12.56 -1.16
N LEU A 192 -6.08 -11.87 -0.03
CA LEU A 192 -7.17 -10.91 0.21
C LEU A 192 -8.55 -11.49 -0.14
N ALA A 193 -8.79 -12.73 0.30
CA ALA A 193 -9.98 -13.50 -0.01
C ALA A 193 -11.17 -13.05 0.85
N GLY A 194 -11.66 -11.83 0.60
CA GLY A 194 -12.80 -11.25 1.31
C GLY A 194 -14.04 -12.16 1.29
N GLY A 195 -14.57 -12.46 2.47
CA GLY A 195 -15.73 -13.31 2.69
C GLY A 195 -16.67 -12.74 3.75
N ARG A 196 -17.82 -13.39 3.94
CA ARG A 196 -18.82 -13.02 4.96
C ARG A 196 -19.05 -14.19 5.90
N VAL A 197 -18.98 -13.92 7.19
CA VAL A 197 -19.42 -14.84 8.25
C VAL A 197 -20.57 -14.20 9.03
N LEU A 198 -21.17 -14.93 9.97
CA LEU A 198 -22.30 -14.42 10.73
C LEU A 198 -21.96 -13.06 11.37
N GLY A 199 -22.75 -12.03 11.02
CA GLY A 199 -22.64 -10.68 11.59
C GLY A 199 -21.45 -9.84 11.13
N ARG A 200 -20.57 -10.30 10.23
CA ARG A 200 -19.43 -9.50 9.75
C ARG A 200 -18.90 -9.91 8.36
N THR A 201 -18.37 -8.94 7.63
CA THR A 201 -17.46 -9.18 6.50
C THR A 201 -16.04 -9.28 7.05
N TRP A 202 -15.24 -10.16 6.46
CA TRP A 202 -13.88 -10.42 6.89
C TRP A 202 -12.98 -10.71 5.69
N GLU A 203 -11.76 -10.23 5.75
CA GLU A 203 -10.75 -10.46 4.73
C GLU A 203 -9.48 -11.00 5.42
N PRO A 204 -9.05 -12.25 5.13
CA PRO A 204 -7.73 -12.73 5.47
C PRO A 204 -6.67 -12.14 4.55
N ASP A 205 -5.45 -12.02 5.05
CA ASP A 205 -4.30 -11.67 4.22
C ASP A 205 -4.07 -12.75 3.16
N VAL A 206 -4.05 -14.03 3.57
CA VAL A 206 -3.99 -15.17 2.65
C VAL A 206 -4.89 -16.32 3.12
N LEU A 207 -5.79 -16.75 2.25
CA LEU A 207 -6.51 -18.02 2.38
C LEU A 207 -5.78 -19.09 1.57
N VAL A 208 -5.50 -20.23 2.18
CA VAL A 208 -4.85 -21.38 1.55
C VAL A 208 -5.79 -22.58 1.59
N THR A 209 -5.95 -23.29 0.47
CA THR A 209 -6.66 -24.56 0.45
C THR A 209 -5.72 -25.72 0.18
N TYR A 210 -5.90 -26.83 0.90
CA TYR A 210 -5.10 -28.04 0.70
C TYR A 210 -5.88 -29.26 1.18
N ARG A 211 -5.89 -30.34 0.38
CA ARG A 211 -6.56 -31.63 0.71
C ARG A 211 -7.98 -31.46 1.27
N ASN A 212 -8.82 -30.72 0.54
CA ASN A 212 -10.23 -30.42 0.88
C ASN A 212 -10.43 -29.58 2.16
N ARG A 213 -9.37 -28.90 2.63
CA ARG A 213 -9.43 -28.02 3.80
C ARG A 213 -9.01 -26.61 3.43
N ALA A 214 -9.49 -25.65 4.20
CA ALA A 214 -9.10 -24.25 4.12
C ALA A 214 -8.36 -23.84 5.39
N GLY A 215 -7.29 -23.08 5.23
CA GLY A 215 -6.49 -22.49 6.31
C GLY A 215 -6.19 -21.03 6.00
N VAL A 216 -5.89 -20.26 7.02
CA VAL A 216 -5.71 -18.82 6.93
C VAL A 216 -4.35 -18.45 7.49
N LEU A 217 -3.64 -17.60 6.76
CA LEU A 217 -2.42 -16.95 7.23
C LEU A 217 -2.71 -15.46 7.40
N GLU A 218 -2.44 -14.97 8.60
CA GLU A 218 -2.42 -13.54 8.92
C GLU A 218 -0.96 -13.10 9.07
N ILE A 219 -0.67 -11.89 8.64
CA ILE A 219 0.67 -11.31 8.61
C ILE A 219 0.65 -10.16 9.61
N ASP A 220 1.21 -10.40 10.79
CA ASP A 220 1.22 -9.40 11.85
C ASP A 220 2.18 -8.26 11.46
N GLY A 221 1.65 -7.02 11.39
CA GLY A 221 2.46 -5.80 11.35
C GLY A 221 3.07 -5.43 12.71
N PRO A 222 4.06 -4.51 12.75
CA PRO A 222 4.87 -4.21 13.94
C PRO A 222 4.11 -3.58 15.14
N HIS A 223 2.79 -3.35 15.04
CA HIS A 223 1.99 -2.65 16.05
C HIS A 223 0.78 -3.42 16.60
N HIS A 224 0.68 -4.73 16.40
CA HIS A 224 -0.42 -5.52 16.98
C HIS A 224 -0.18 -5.91 18.45
N THR A 225 -0.04 -4.93 19.34
CA THR A 225 -0.11 -5.17 20.79
C THR A 225 -1.53 -4.92 21.29
N GLY A 226 -2.28 -6.01 21.47
CA GLY A 226 -3.40 -6.05 22.40
C GLY A 226 -4.78 -6.08 21.77
N ARG A 227 -5.29 -7.28 21.43
CA ARG A 227 -6.73 -7.59 21.36
C ARG A 227 -7.05 -9.11 21.38
N ARG A 228 -6.31 -9.90 22.18
CA ARG A 228 -6.45 -11.36 22.27
C ARG A 228 -7.90 -11.87 22.34
N ALA A 229 -8.78 -11.20 23.08
CA ALA A 229 -10.19 -11.61 23.21
C ALA A 229 -11.02 -11.45 21.91
N LEU A 230 -10.73 -10.42 21.11
CA LEU A 230 -11.36 -10.21 19.80
C LEU A 230 -10.78 -11.16 18.74
N ASP A 231 -9.50 -11.53 18.88
CA ASP A 231 -8.87 -12.53 18.04
C ASP A 231 -9.45 -13.94 18.29
N THR A 232 -9.67 -14.33 19.55
CA THR A 232 -10.25 -15.65 19.88
C THR A 232 -11.70 -15.79 19.39
N SER A 233 -12.54 -14.78 19.57
CA SER A 233 -13.90 -14.81 19.04
C SER A 233 -13.92 -14.80 17.51
N ARG A 234 -12.93 -14.14 16.88
CA ARG A 234 -12.73 -14.20 15.44
C ARG A 234 -12.35 -15.58 14.97
N GLU A 235 -11.37 -16.22 15.58
CA GLU A 235 -10.92 -17.57 15.22
C GLU A 235 -12.04 -18.61 15.38
N HIS A 236 -12.87 -18.51 16.43
CA HIS A 236 -14.02 -19.41 16.61
C HIS A 236 -14.99 -19.33 15.42
N LEU A 237 -15.40 -18.13 15.01
CA LEU A 237 -16.28 -17.95 13.86
C LEU A 237 -15.68 -18.48 12.56
N LEU A 238 -14.35 -18.43 12.40
CA LEU A 238 -13.68 -18.98 11.22
C LEU A 238 -13.71 -20.51 11.24
N ARG A 239 -13.51 -21.13 12.39
CA ARG A 239 -13.64 -22.59 12.55
C ARG A 239 -15.06 -23.06 12.29
N ASP A 240 -16.07 -22.32 12.76
CA ASP A 240 -17.48 -22.64 12.55
C ASP A 240 -17.87 -22.64 11.06
N VAL A 241 -17.17 -21.87 10.21
CA VAL A 241 -17.39 -21.84 8.75
C VAL A 241 -16.45 -22.75 7.97
N GLY A 242 -15.73 -23.65 8.65
CA GLY A 242 -14.89 -24.67 8.02
C GLY A 242 -13.44 -24.25 7.74
N ILE A 243 -12.97 -23.11 8.27
CA ILE A 243 -11.54 -22.80 8.29
C ILE A 243 -10.88 -23.66 9.36
N ALA A 244 -10.08 -24.61 8.91
CA ALA A 244 -9.56 -25.65 9.77
C ALA A 244 -8.31 -25.20 10.55
N PHE A 245 -7.63 -24.15 10.10
CA PHE A 245 -6.45 -23.62 10.78
C PHE A 245 -6.27 -22.12 10.51
N VAL A 246 -5.86 -21.36 11.52
CA VAL A 246 -5.45 -19.96 11.41
C VAL A 246 -4.06 -19.87 12.02
N ASP A 247 -3.10 -19.31 11.29
CA ASP A 247 -1.74 -19.11 11.76
C ASP A 247 -1.29 -17.68 11.48
N ARG A 248 -0.31 -17.22 12.25
CA ARG A 248 0.21 -15.85 12.14
C ARG A 248 1.69 -15.87 11.80
N ILE A 249 2.06 -15.12 10.79
CA ILE A 249 3.46 -14.90 10.39
C ILE A 249 3.87 -13.53 10.93
N THR A 250 4.93 -13.51 11.74
CA THR A 250 5.44 -12.25 12.31
C THR A 250 6.37 -11.53 11.33
N VAL A 251 6.59 -10.23 11.54
CA VAL A 251 7.51 -9.42 10.74
C VAL A 251 8.94 -9.98 10.78
N GLU A 252 9.37 -10.51 11.93
CA GLU A 252 10.68 -11.13 12.09
C GLU A 252 10.82 -12.36 11.20
N ALA A 253 9.79 -13.21 11.16
CA ALA A 253 9.77 -14.38 10.29
C ALA A 253 9.81 -13.97 8.81
N ILE A 254 9.09 -12.92 8.40
CA ILE A 254 9.14 -12.39 7.01
C ILE A 254 10.56 -11.95 6.63
N SER A 255 11.27 -11.33 7.55
CA SER A 255 12.62 -10.81 7.32
C SER A 255 13.69 -11.92 7.25
N ASN A 256 13.34 -13.15 7.66
CA ASN A 256 14.24 -14.30 7.71
C ASN A 256 13.72 -15.45 6.84
N PRO A 257 14.27 -15.64 5.62
CA PRO A 257 13.78 -16.67 4.69
C PRO A 257 13.76 -18.10 5.24
N VAL A 258 14.64 -18.45 6.18
CA VAL A 258 14.67 -19.79 6.78
C VAL A 258 13.47 -19.98 7.71
N GLU A 259 13.21 -18.98 8.54
CA GLU A 259 12.11 -18.98 9.50
C GLU A 259 10.75 -18.89 8.82
N LEU A 260 10.62 -18.04 7.79
CA LEU A 260 9.44 -17.98 6.94
C LEU A 260 9.13 -19.35 6.32
N ASN A 261 10.10 -19.96 5.63
CA ASN A 261 9.88 -21.26 5.00
C ASN A 261 9.53 -22.33 6.03
N GLY A 262 10.21 -22.37 7.18
CA GLY A 262 9.89 -23.32 8.25
C GLY A 262 8.47 -23.14 8.80
N SER A 263 7.99 -21.90 8.90
CA SER A 263 6.63 -21.58 9.35
C SER A 263 5.59 -22.02 8.32
N LEU A 264 5.79 -21.70 7.04
CA LEU A 264 4.88 -22.07 5.96
C LEU A 264 4.80 -23.60 5.74
N HIS A 265 5.92 -24.32 5.82
CA HIS A 265 5.91 -25.78 5.77
C HIS A 265 5.10 -26.39 6.93
N ARG A 266 5.25 -25.83 8.14
CA ARG A 266 4.50 -26.28 9.31
C ARG A 266 3.00 -26.01 9.14
N PHE A 267 2.64 -24.84 8.61
CA PHE A 267 1.27 -24.47 8.29
C PHE A 267 0.64 -25.44 7.28
N ILE A 268 1.30 -25.65 6.13
CA ILE A 268 0.82 -26.55 5.06
C ILE A 268 0.67 -27.98 5.58
N LYS A 269 1.67 -28.47 6.32
CA LYS A 269 1.63 -29.80 6.93
C LYS A 269 0.41 -29.94 7.85
N ARG A 270 0.19 -28.98 8.76
CA ARG A 270 -0.98 -29.00 9.66
C ARG A 270 -2.29 -28.95 8.88
N LEU A 271 -2.37 -28.13 7.84
CA LEU A 271 -3.54 -28.05 6.97
C LEU A 271 -3.82 -29.36 6.24
N GLY A 272 -2.80 -30.17 5.94
CA GLY A 272 -2.95 -31.52 5.39
C GLY A 272 -3.27 -32.60 6.42
N ASP A 273 -2.80 -32.46 7.67
CA ASP A 273 -2.76 -33.55 8.66
C ASP A 273 -3.89 -33.54 9.71
N THR A 274 -4.55 -32.41 9.98
CA THR A 274 -5.65 -32.37 10.98
C THR A 274 -6.86 -33.15 10.47
N LYS A 275 -7.27 -34.16 11.24
CA LYS A 275 -8.53 -34.89 11.09
C LYS A 275 -9.61 -34.31 11.99
#